data_AF-A0A2X3CSG2-F1
#
_entry.id   AF-A0A2X3CSG2-F1
#
_cell.length_a   1.000
_cell.length_b   1.000
_cell.length_c   1.000
_cell.angle_alpha   90.00
_cell.angle_beta   90.00
_cell.angle_gamma   90.00
#
_symmetry.space_group_name_H-M   'P 1'
#
loop_
_entity.id
_entity.type
_entity.pdbx_description
1 polymer ?
#
loop_
_entity_poly.entity_id
_entity_poly.type
_entity_poly.pdbx_seq_one_letter_code
_entity_poly.pdbx_strand_id
1 'polypeptide(L)'
;MAGGAVLNDASHLAHHRHITDAVHQEGGKIALQILHTGRYSYQPALVAPSALQAPINRFTPHELSHDEIMTLIDDFAHCAQLAREAGYDGVEVMGSEGYLINEFLAARTNQRDDQWGGDYARRMRFAVEVVKAVRQRAGHDFIIIYRLSMLDLVNDGSTLAEVTELAKAIEAAGATIINTGIGWHEARIPTIATAGTARSFQLGHSQAEGRGVDPVDHHQPH
;
A
#
# COMPACT_ATOMS: atom_id res chain seq x y z
N MET A 1 14.51 -12.73 -12.52
CA MET A 1 13.89 -11.71 -13.39
C MET A 1 14.72 -10.45 -13.25
N ALA A 2 15.10 -9.82 -14.36
CA ALA A 2 15.78 -8.54 -14.33
C ALA A 2 14.76 -7.44 -14.02
N GLY A 3 15.08 -6.58 -13.04
CA GLY A 3 14.57 -5.23 -12.85
C GLY A 3 13.14 -5.09 -12.32
N GLY A 4 12.98 -5.01 -11.00
CA GLY A 4 11.84 -4.25 -10.44
C GLY A 4 11.98 -2.77 -10.81
N ALA A 5 10.89 -2.00 -10.82
CA ALA A 5 10.98 -0.55 -11.00
C ALA A 5 11.75 0.07 -9.83
N VAL A 6 12.72 0.94 -10.12
CA VAL A 6 13.58 1.58 -9.10
C VAL A 6 13.74 3.06 -9.44
N LEU A 7 13.65 3.91 -8.41
CA LEU A 7 13.97 5.34 -8.48
C LEU A 7 15.00 5.66 -7.38
N ASN A 8 16.28 5.59 -7.72
CA ASN A 8 17.39 5.81 -6.78
C ASN A 8 18.55 6.60 -7.39
N ASP A 9 18.45 7.03 -8.64
CA ASP A 9 19.48 7.79 -9.34
C ASP A 9 18.86 8.87 -10.22
N ALA A 10 19.56 10.01 -10.35
CA ALA A 10 19.10 11.16 -11.12
C ALA A 10 18.94 10.86 -12.62
N SER A 11 19.63 9.84 -13.15
CA SER A 11 19.45 9.38 -14.54
C SER A 11 18.03 8.89 -14.83
N HIS A 12 17.25 8.49 -13.81
CA HIS A 12 15.87 8.04 -13.98
C HIS A 12 14.89 9.21 -14.16
N LEU A 13 15.25 10.44 -13.80
CA LEU A 13 14.35 11.59 -13.78
C LEU A 13 13.73 11.89 -15.15
N ALA A 14 14.52 11.76 -16.23
CA ALA A 14 14.04 12.04 -17.59
C ALA A 14 12.87 11.11 -17.99
N HIS A 15 12.90 9.85 -17.54
CA HIS A 15 11.82 8.90 -17.80
C HIS A 15 10.54 9.29 -17.07
N HIS A 16 10.66 9.67 -15.79
CA HIS A 16 9.51 10.05 -14.97
C HIS A 16 8.91 11.41 -15.38
N ARG A 17 9.74 12.39 -15.77
CA ARG A 17 9.26 13.71 -16.23
C ARG A 17 8.30 13.62 -17.41
N HIS A 18 8.55 12.70 -18.34
CA HIS A 18 7.63 12.49 -19.46
C HIS A 18 6.21 12.13 -19.00
N ILE A 19 6.09 11.41 -17.87
CA ILE A 19 4.80 11.01 -17.29
C ILE A 19 4.16 12.17 -16.55
N THR A 20 4.92 12.84 -15.67
CA THR A 20 4.40 13.95 -14.85
C THR A 20 3.97 15.12 -15.74
N ASP A 21 4.78 15.48 -16.75
CA ASP A 21 4.49 16.56 -17.68
C ASP A 21 3.19 16.28 -18.46
N ALA A 22 3.00 15.03 -18.91
CA ALA A 22 1.78 14.64 -19.62
C ALA A 22 0.53 14.74 -18.72
N VAL A 23 0.62 14.32 -17.45
CA VAL A 23 -0.49 14.47 -16.49
C VAL A 23 -0.79 15.93 -16.21
N HIS A 24 0.25 16.76 -16.05
CA HIS A 24 0.11 18.19 -15.77
C HIS A 24 -0.45 18.97 -16.96
N GLN A 25 -0.12 18.58 -18.20
CA GLN A 25 -0.70 19.18 -19.42
C GLN A 25 -2.22 19.02 -19.48
N GLU A 26 -2.75 17.93 -18.91
CA GLU A 26 -4.19 17.68 -18.79
C GLU A 26 -4.79 18.26 -17.50
N GLY A 27 -4.02 19.04 -16.72
CA GLY A 27 -4.46 19.66 -15.47
C GLY A 27 -4.59 18.70 -14.28
N GLY A 28 -4.06 17.48 -14.40
CA GLY A 28 -4.07 16.47 -13.34
C GLY A 28 -2.97 16.67 -12.28
N LYS A 29 -3.00 15.82 -11.25
CA LYS A 29 -1.93 15.65 -10.26
C LYS A 29 -1.57 14.19 -10.14
N ILE A 30 -0.30 13.89 -9.86
CA ILE A 30 0.19 12.51 -9.73
C ILE A 30 1.16 12.37 -8.56
N ALA A 31 1.01 11.29 -7.80
CA ALA A 31 1.93 10.89 -6.75
C ALA A 31 2.58 9.54 -7.08
N LEU A 32 3.85 9.37 -6.71
CA LEU A 32 4.60 8.13 -6.90
C LEU A 32 4.55 7.27 -5.64
N GLN A 33 4.19 5.99 -5.75
CA GLN A 33 4.27 5.07 -4.61
C GLN A 33 5.71 4.59 -4.41
N ILE A 34 6.26 4.81 -3.21
CA ILE A 34 7.53 4.27 -2.75
C ILE A 34 7.24 2.96 -2.00
N LEU A 35 7.70 1.86 -2.58
CA LEU A 35 7.49 0.51 -2.08
C LEU A 35 8.83 -0.21 -1.94
N HIS A 36 9.09 -0.76 -0.75
CA HIS A 36 10.14 -1.75 -0.53
C HIS A 36 9.50 -3.10 -0.18
N THR A 37 9.75 -4.12 -1.00
CA THR A 37 9.03 -5.40 -0.94
C THR A 37 9.46 -6.32 0.20
N GLY A 38 10.53 -5.98 0.92
CA GLY A 38 10.97 -6.69 2.12
C GLY A 38 11.17 -8.18 1.87
N ARG A 39 10.62 -9.03 2.74
CA ARG A 39 10.71 -10.49 2.62
C ARG A 39 9.92 -11.08 1.45
N TYR A 40 9.12 -10.28 0.73
CA TYR A 40 8.44 -10.70 -0.50
C TYR A 40 9.25 -10.45 -1.78
N SER A 41 10.44 -9.84 -1.68
CA SER A 41 11.31 -9.69 -2.84
C SER A 41 11.78 -11.05 -3.37
N TYR A 42 11.61 -11.31 -4.66
CA TYR A 42 12.06 -12.55 -5.31
C TYR A 42 13.54 -12.48 -5.73
N GLN A 43 14.40 -12.08 -4.79
CA GLN A 43 15.84 -12.00 -4.96
C GLN A 43 16.58 -12.67 -3.79
N PRO A 44 17.78 -13.23 -3.97
CA PRO A 44 18.52 -13.89 -2.89
C PRO A 44 18.88 -12.98 -1.71
N ALA A 45 19.14 -11.69 -1.97
CA ALA A 45 19.51 -10.69 -0.97
C ALA A 45 18.29 -9.84 -0.53
N LEU A 46 17.18 -10.50 -0.23
CA LEU A 46 16.01 -9.84 0.36
C LEU A 46 16.24 -9.56 1.85
N VAL A 47 15.66 -8.48 2.35
CA VAL A 47 15.85 -8.00 3.73
C VAL A 47 14.51 -7.88 4.46
N ALA A 48 14.54 -8.01 5.78
CA ALA A 48 13.37 -7.94 6.64
C ALA A 48 13.74 -7.51 8.07
N PRO A 49 12.76 -7.23 8.96
CA PRO A 49 13.02 -6.93 10.36
C PRO A 49 13.63 -8.12 11.14
N SER A 50 13.34 -9.34 10.71
CA SER A 50 13.84 -10.58 11.31
C SER A 50 14.03 -11.64 10.23
N ALA A 51 14.91 -12.62 10.47
CA ALA A 51 15.23 -13.71 9.55
C ALA A 51 14.10 -14.77 9.42
N LEU A 52 12.87 -14.33 9.15
CA LEU A 52 11.67 -15.15 9.06
C LEU A 52 11.21 -15.29 7.61
N GLN A 53 11.44 -16.47 7.03
CA GLN A 53 11.03 -16.78 5.66
C GLN A 53 9.50 -16.69 5.50
N ALA A 54 9.05 -15.97 4.46
CA ALA A 54 7.65 -15.93 4.10
C ALA A 54 7.18 -17.28 3.51
N PRO A 55 5.95 -17.75 3.79
CA PRO A 55 5.43 -19.00 3.23
C PRO A 55 5.40 -19.04 1.69
N ILE A 56 5.32 -17.87 1.06
CA ILE A 56 5.22 -17.69 -0.40
C ILE A 56 6.58 -17.42 -1.06
N ASN A 57 7.65 -17.31 -0.29
CA ASN A 57 8.99 -17.02 -0.81
C ASN A 57 9.96 -18.16 -0.44
N ARG A 58 10.86 -18.50 -1.36
CA ARG A 58 11.87 -19.55 -1.16
C ARG A 58 13.15 -19.07 -0.47
N PHE A 59 13.34 -17.75 -0.40
CA PHE A 59 14.52 -17.14 0.19
C PHE A 59 14.24 -16.74 1.64
N THR A 60 15.19 -17.03 2.54
CA THR A 60 15.18 -16.50 3.91
C THR A 60 15.75 -15.09 3.89
N PRO A 61 15.06 -14.08 4.45
CA PRO A 61 15.56 -12.71 4.45
C PRO A 61 16.76 -12.55 5.38
N HIS A 62 17.65 -11.62 5.01
CA HIS A 62 18.63 -11.04 5.92
C HIS A 62 17.93 -10.14 6.94
N GLU A 63 18.25 -10.30 8.22
CA GLU A 63 17.76 -9.42 9.27
C GLU A 63 18.55 -8.11 9.25
N LEU A 64 17.84 -7.00 9.05
CA LEU A 64 18.46 -5.69 8.97
C LEU A 64 19.19 -5.32 10.28
N SER A 65 20.41 -4.83 10.16
CA SER A 65 21.12 -4.15 11.25
C SER A 65 20.58 -2.72 11.46
N HIS A 66 20.95 -2.09 12.58
CA HIS A 66 20.58 -0.70 12.84
C HIS A 66 21.05 0.24 11.72
N ASP A 67 22.31 0.10 11.26
CA ASP A 67 22.87 0.98 10.23
C ASP A 67 22.19 0.76 8.86
N GLU A 68 21.81 -0.47 8.55
CA GLU A 68 21.03 -0.77 7.34
C GLU A 68 19.61 -0.19 7.40
N ILE A 69 18.97 -0.18 8.58
CA ILE A 69 17.68 0.47 8.79
C ILE A 69 17.82 1.99 8.56
N MET A 70 18.85 2.61 9.12
CA MET A 70 19.10 4.05 8.92
C MET A 70 19.38 4.38 7.45
N THR A 71 20.14 3.52 6.76
CA THR A 71 20.38 3.66 5.32
C THR A 71 19.08 3.57 4.53
N LEU A 72 18.22 2.58 4.83
CA LEU A 72 16.91 2.47 4.16
C LEU A 72 16.03 3.69 4.41
N ILE A 73 16.02 4.25 5.61
CA ILE A 73 15.26 5.49 5.89
C ILE A 73 15.74 6.63 4.99
N ASP A 74 17.05 6.79 4.80
CA ASP A 74 17.59 7.79 3.87
C ASP A 74 17.26 7.45 2.40
N ASP A 75 17.28 6.17 2.00
CA ASP A 75 16.88 5.75 0.66
C ASP A 75 15.42 6.10 0.34
N PHE A 76 14.49 5.93 1.29
CA PHE A 76 13.11 6.37 1.15
C PHE A 76 13.02 7.89 0.96
N ALA A 77 13.79 8.65 1.75
CA ALA A 77 13.82 10.11 1.65
C ALA A 77 14.44 10.59 0.33
N HIS A 78 15.52 9.94 -0.13
CA HIS A 78 16.19 10.21 -1.39
C HIS A 78 15.27 9.88 -2.58
N CYS A 79 14.55 8.76 -2.55
CA CYS A 79 13.55 8.43 -3.55
C CYS A 79 12.44 9.50 -3.63
N ALA A 80 11.97 10.00 -2.48
CA ALA A 80 11.00 11.09 -2.46
C ALA A 80 11.55 12.42 -3.02
N GLN A 81 12.83 12.71 -2.75
CA GLN A 81 13.51 13.86 -3.36
C GLN A 81 13.53 13.72 -4.88
N LEU A 82 13.95 12.57 -5.40
CA LEU A 82 13.98 12.30 -6.84
C LEU A 82 12.57 12.37 -7.45
N ALA A 83 11.55 11.86 -6.77
CA ALA A 83 10.16 11.98 -7.23
C ALA A 83 9.75 13.45 -7.34
N ARG A 84 10.10 14.29 -6.35
CA ARG A 84 9.86 15.73 -6.43
C ARG A 84 10.62 16.39 -7.58
N GLU A 85 11.89 16.07 -7.76
CA GLU A 85 12.72 16.58 -8.88
C GLU A 85 12.24 16.11 -10.26
N ALA A 86 11.55 14.96 -10.31
CA ALA A 86 10.90 14.43 -11.49
C ALA A 86 9.55 15.09 -11.78
N GLY A 87 9.03 15.96 -10.89
CA GLY A 87 7.79 16.69 -11.10
C GLY A 87 6.55 16.01 -10.53
N TYR A 88 6.67 14.96 -9.69
CA TYR A 88 5.50 14.45 -8.98
C TYR A 88 4.95 15.50 -8.00
N ASP A 89 3.64 15.50 -7.78
CA ASP A 89 2.97 16.36 -6.78
C ASP A 89 3.12 15.81 -5.35
N GLY A 90 3.52 14.55 -5.24
CA GLY A 90 3.66 13.85 -3.97
C GLY A 90 4.19 12.44 -4.10
N VAL A 91 4.26 11.77 -2.95
CA VAL A 91 4.59 10.35 -2.86
C VAL A 91 3.60 9.62 -1.96
N GLU A 92 3.41 8.34 -2.22
CA GLU A 92 2.73 7.41 -1.31
C GLU A 92 3.76 6.47 -0.67
N VAL A 93 3.88 6.50 0.65
CA VAL A 93 4.69 5.54 1.42
C VAL A 93 3.85 4.29 1.67
N MET A 94 4.26 3.17 1.10
CA MET A 94 3.54 1.90 1.18
C MET A 94 3.79 1.19 2.52
N GLY A 95 2.87 1.37 3.48
CA GLY A 95 2.92 0.83 4.84
C GLY A 95 2.06 -0.42 5.09
N SER A 96 1.55 -1.07 4.03
CA SER A 96 0.56 -2.15 4.13
C SER A 96 0.94 -3.41 3.31
N GLU A 97 0.00 -4.35 3.18
CA GLU A 97 0.08 -5.58 2.34
C GLU A 97 1.20 -6.55 2.71
N GLY A 98 1.77 -6.43 3.92
CA GLY A 98 2.86 -7.29 4.39
C GLY A 98 4.23 -6.99 3.79
N TYR A 99 4.42 -5.82 3.17
CA TYR A 99 5.73 -5.34 2.73
C TYR A 99 6.56 -4.75 3.88
N LEU A 100 7.80 -4.34 3.61
CA LEU A 100 8.82 -4.07 4.64
C LEU A 100 8.32 -3.23 5.83
N ILE A 101 7.65 -2.09 5.59
CA ILE A 101 7.14 -1.25 6.67
C ILE A 101 6.08 -2.00 7.50
N ASN A 102 5.17 -2.72 6.85
CA ASN A 102 4.18 -3.55 7.53
C ASN A 102 4.83 -4.71 8.28
N GLU A 103 5.93 -5.26 7.76
CA GLU A 103 6.71 -6.30 8.43
C GLU A 103 7.30 -5.81 9.75
N PHE A 104 7.77 -4.55 9.83
CA PHE A 104 8.23 -3.94 11.09
C PHE A 104 7.07 -3.76 12.08
N LEU A 105 5.88 -3.42 11.59
CA LEU A 105 4.71 -3.15 12.43
C LEU A 105 4.13 -4.40 13.07
N ALA A 106 4.05 -5.52 12.35
CA ALA A 106 3.40 -6.73 12.84
C ALA A 106 4.35 -7.58 13.71
N ALA A 107 3.89 -7.95 14.91
CA ALA A 107 4.65 -8.84 15.80
C ALA A 107 4.96 -10.20 15.14
N ARG A 108 4.09 -10.67 14.23
CA ARG A 108 4.29 -11.87 13.42
C ARG A 108 5.63 -11.90 12.67
N THR A 109 6.12 -10.75 12.22
CA THR A 109 7.28 -10.62 11.32
C THR A 109 8.45 -9.89 11.93
N ASN A 110 8.24 -9.20 13.05
CA ASN A 110 9.27 -8.49 13.79
C ASN A 110 9.45 -9.10 15.17
N GLN A 111 10.49 -9.92 15.29
CA GLN A 111 10.92 -10.61 16.53
C GLN A 111 12.15 -9.96 17.15
N ARG A 112 12.46 -8.70 16.78
CA ARG A 112 13.63 -7.99 17.29
C ARG A 112 13.44 -7.63 18.76
N ASP A 113 14.54 -7.60 19.50
CA ASP A 113 14.62 -7.18 20.90
C ASP A 113 15.24 -5.77 21.07
N ASP A 114 15.66 -5.15 19.97
CA ASP A 114 16.26 -3.82 19.92
C ASP A 114 15.22 -2.67 19.89
N GLN A 115 15.66 -1.46 19.51
CA GLN A 115 14.80 -0.28 19.46
C GLN A 115 13.76 -0.28 18.32
N TRP A 116 13.82 -1.26 17.41
CA TRP A 116 12.96 -1.39 16.25
C TRP A 116 11.95 -2.54 16.39
N GLY A 117 11.95 -3.29 17.49
CA GLY A 117 10.98 -4.36 17.78
C GLY A 117 10.61 -4.49 19.25
N GLY A 118 9.77 -5.48 19.55
CA GLY A 118 9.16 -5.66 20.86
C GLY A 118 7.80 -4.96 20.98
N ASP A 119 7.69 -3.98 21.90
CA ASP A 119 6.44 -3.23 22.07
C ASP A 119 6.05 -2.45 20.80
N TYR A 120 4.77 -2.05 20.74
CA TYR A 120 4.24 -1.40 19.54
C TYR A 120 4.94 -0.06 19.24
N ALA A 121 5.31 0.69 20.27
CA ALA A 121 6.00 1.97 20.10
C ALA A 121 7.36 1.82 19.40
N ARG A 122 8.09 0.74 19.70
CA ARG A 122 9.32 0.37 18.99
C ARG A 122 9.06 -0.18 17.59
N ARG A 123 8.04 -1.02 17.41
CA ARG A 123 7.64 -1.54 16.08
C ARG A 123 7.21 -0.45 15.10
N MET A 124 6.48 0.57 15.56
CA MET A 124 6.05 1.70 14.71
C MET A 124 7.16 2.70 14.39
N ARG A 125 8.30 2.64 15.11
CA ARG A 125 9.41 3.59 14.94
C ARG A 125 9.86 3.67 13.48
N PHE A 126 10.03 2.54 12.81
CA PHE A 126 10.50 2.52 11.42
C PHE A 126 9.55 3.29 10.49
N ALA A 127 8.24 3.02 10.56
CA ALA A 127 7.24 3.72 9.74
C ALA A 127 7.25 5.23 9.99
N VAL A 128 7.31 5.64 11.27
CA VAL A 128 7.33 7.05 11.68
C VAL A 128 8.59 7.76 11.21
N GLU A 129 9.76 7.15 11.38
CA GLU A 129 11.03 7.74 10.96
C GLU A 129 11.14 7.85 9.43
N VAL A 130 10.62 6.87 8.67
CA VAL A 130 10.50 6.98 7.21
C VAL A 130 9.68 8.21 6.81
N VAL A 131 8.48 8.39 7.37
CA VAL A 131 7.62 9.53 7.02
C VAL A 131 8.25 10.86 7.41
N LYS A 132 8.90 10.94 8.58
CA LYS A 132 9.64 12.14 9.00
C LYS A 132 10.77 12.49 8.03
N ALA A 133 11.59 11.51 7.66
CA ALA A 133 12.71 11.71 6.74
C ALA A 133 12.23 12.14 5.36
N VAL A 134 11.18 11.49 4.84
CA VAL A 134 10.52 11.89 3.58
C VAL A 134 10.00 13.32 3.66
N ARG A 135 9.28 13.69 4.72
CA ARG A 135 8.79 15.07 4.92
C ARG A 135 9.92 16.08 5.00
N GLN A 136 10.97 15.77 5.74
CA GLN A 136 12.13 16.65 5.89
C GLN A 136 12.83 16.90 4.56
N ARG A 137 13.03 15.85 3.75
CA ARG A 137 13.73 15.95 2.46
C ARG A 137 12.86 16.55 1.37
N ALA A 138 11.59 16.18 1.30
CA ALA A 138 10.67 16.63 0.27
C ALA A 138 10.05 18.01 0.54
N GLY A 139 10.15 18.54 1.76
CA GLY A 139 9.61 19.86 2.14
C GLY A 139 8.11 19.85 2.45
N HIS A 140 7.58 20.97 2.94
CA HIS A 140 6.18 21.07 3.41
C HIS A 140 5.14 21.14 2.29
N ASP A 141 5.47 21.73 1.14
CA ASP A 141 4.59 21.84 -0.03
C ASP A 141 4.75 20.61 -0.95
N PHE A 142 4.48 19.44 -0.39
CA PHE A 142 4.58 18.16 -1.09
C PHE A 142 3.59 17.17 -0.47
N ILE A 143 2.79 16.51 -1.31
CA ILE A 143 1.79 15.56 -0.81
C ILE A 143 2.51 14.30 -0.31
N ILE A 144 2.25 13.91 0.93
CA ILE A 144 2.69 12.61 1.46
C ILE A 144 1.44 11.80 1.80
N ILE A 145 1.23 10.72 1.07
CA ILE A 145 0.20 9.72 1.35
C ILE A 145 0.88 8.61 2.14
N TYR A 146 0.29 8.17 3.24
CA TYR A 146 0.71 6.92 3.90
C TYR A 146 -0.36 5.86 3.73
N ARG A 147 0.02 4.71 3.17
CA ARG A 147 -0.91 3.60 2.99
C ARG A 147 -0.89 2.69 4.21
N LEU A 148 -1.89 2.87 5.06
CA LEU A 148 -2.06 2.21 6.35
C LEU A 148 -2.78 0.87 6.18
N SER A 149 -2.23 -0.22 6.70
CA SER A 149 -2.97 -1.48 6.80
C SER A 149 -4.04 -1.36 7.88
N MET A 150 -5.32 -1.35 7.50
CA MET A 150 -6.43 -1.21 8.45
C MET A 150 -6.91 -2.56 8.99
N LEU A 151 -6.60 -3.64 8.28
CA LEU A 151 -6.95 -5.00 8.66
C LEU A 151 -5.94 -5.97 8.04
N ASP A 152 -5.03 -6.52 8.86
CA ASP A 152 -3.95 -7.39 8.34
C ASP A 152 -4.44 -8.78 7.89
N LEU A 153 -5.62 -9.23 8.32
CA LEU A 153 -6.24 -10.53 7.97
C LEU A 153 -5.32 -11.76 8.18
N VAL A 154 -4.34 -11.65 9.07
CA VAL A 154 -3.44 -12.72 9.51
C VAL A 154 -3.45 -12.82 11.03
N ASN A 155 -3.20 -14.02 11.56
CA ASN A 155 -2.99 -14.22 13.00
C ASN A 155 -1.80 -13.37 13.47
N ASP A 156 -1.96 -12.71 14.63
CA ASP A 156 -0.99 -11.80 15.25
C ASP A 156 -0.65 -10.56 14.40
N GLY A 157 -1.63 -10.08 13.62
CA GLY A 157 -1.62 -8.76 12.98
C GLY A 157 -2.01 -7.62 13.93
N SER A 158 -2.07 -6.41 13.38
CA SER A 158 -2.33 -5.17 14.12
C SER A 158 -3.76 -5.10 14.65
N THR A 159 -3.92 -4.63 15.89
CA THR A 159 -5.22 -4.33 16.50
C THR A 159 -5.74 -2.95 16.06
N LEU A 160 -7.04 -2.68 16.19
CA LEU A 160 -7.61 -1.36 15.88
C LEU A 160 -6.99 -0.23 16.72
N ALA A 161 -6.61 -0.51 17.97
CA ALA A 161 -5.94 0.44 18.84
C ALA A 161 -4.56 0.80 18.29
N GLU A 162 -3.76 -0.20 17.91
CA GLU A 162 -2.47 -0.04 17.25
C GLU A 162 -2.60 0.74 15.92
N VAL A 163 -3.56 0.38 15.07
CA VAL A 163 -3.83 1.08 13.79
C VAL A 163 -4.17 2.56 14.04
N THR A 164 -4.96 2.86 15.08
CA THR A 164 -5.32 4.25 15.44
C THR A 164 -4.13 5.02 15.99
N GLU A 165 -3.29 4.37 16.81
CA GLU A 165 -2.06 4.96 17.35
C GLU A 165 -1.07 5.30 16.23
N LEU A 166 -0.86 4.37 15.29
CA LEU A 166 -0.02 4.59 14.12
C LEU A 166 -0.56 5.72 13.23
N ALA A 167 -1.86 5.75 12.97
CA ALA A 167 -2.46 6.83 12.16
C ALA A 167 -2.14 8.23 12.73
N LYS A 168 -2.28 8.39 14.06
CA LYS A 168 -1.92 9.65 14.75
C LYS A 168 -0.43 9.95 14.71
N ALA A 169 0.41 8.92 14.89
CA ALA A 169 1.86 9.09 14.83
C ALA A 169 2.34 9.50 13.43
N ILE A 170 1.71 8.96 12.38
CA ILE A 170 2.01 9.27 10.98
C ILE A 170 1.50 10.65 10.58
N GLU A 171 0.33 11.05 11.06
CA GLU A 171 -0.16 12.44 10.94
C GLU A 171 0.86 13.41 11.57
N ALA A 172 1.26 13.15 12.82
CA ALA A 172 2.25 13.97 13.52
C ALA A 172 3.64 13.97 12.86
N ALA A 173 4.02 12.89 12.17
CA ALA A 173 5.24 12.80 11.38
C ALA A 173 5.21 13.67 10.11
N GLY A 174 4.02 14.09 9.67
CA GLY A 174 3.83 15.01 8.56
C GLY A 174 3.21 14.40 7.31
N ALA A 175 2.49 13.28 7.41
CA ALA A 175 1.65 12.81 6.30
C ALA A 175 0.53 13.82 5.99
N THR A 176 0.22 13.98 4.70
CA THR A 176 -0.88 14.82 4.22
C THR A 176 -2.20 14.04 4.15
N ILE A 177 -2.12 12.76 3.76
CA ILE A 177 -3.28 11.89 3.54
C ILE A 177 -2.97 10.51 4.11
N ILE A 178 -3.95 9.88 4.73
CA ILE A 178 -3.91 8.45 5.05
C ILE A 178 -4.79 7.70 4.05
N ASN A 179 -4.20 6.75 3.34
CA ASN A 179 -4.89 5.82 2.46
C ASN A 179 -5.05 4.47 3.18
N THR A 180 -6.16 3.76 2.96
CA THR A 180 -6.44 2.49 3.63
C THR A 180 -6.06 1.31 2.73
N GLY A 181 -5.21 0.41 3.23
CA GLY A 181 -4.96 -0.92 2.70
C GLY A 181 -5.72 -2.00 3.49
N ILE A 182 -6.05 -3.11 2.84
CA ILE A 182 -6.80 -4.22 3.44
C ILE A 182 -6.10 -5.53 3.08
N GLY A 183 -5.72 -6.30 4.09
CA GLY A 183 -5.13 -7.63 3.94
C GLY A 183 -3.63 -7.63 3.64
N TRP A 184 -3.06 -8.84 3.67
CA TRP A 184 -1.69 -9.16 3.25
C TRP A 184 -1.75 -10.11 2.06
N HIS A 185 -0.68 -10.19 1.27
CA HIS A 185 -0.54 -11.25 0.25
C HIS A 185 -0.58 -12.67 0.84
N GLU A 186 -0.31 -12.82 2.14
CA GLU A 186 -0.45 -14.06 2.91
C GLU A 186 -1.88 -14.35 3.42
N ALA A 187 -2.81 -13.40 3.31
CA ALA A 187 -4.16 -13.59 3.80
C ALA A 187 -4.88 -14.68 2.98
N ARG A 188 -5.42 -15.69 3.67
CA ARG A 188 -6.24 -16.75 3.03
C ARG A 188 -7.67 -16.29 2.71
N ILE A 189 -8.02 -15.07 3.12
CA ILE A 189 -9.30 -14.43 2.79
C ILE A 189 -9.03 -13.53 1.58
N PRO A 190 -9.64 -13.80 0.41
CA PRO A 190 -9.37 -13.01 -0.79
C PRO A 190 -9.81 -11.55 -0.61
N THR A 191 -8.88 -10.62 -0.80
CA THR A 191 -9.14 -9.16 -0.78
C THR A 191 -9.95 -8.71 -2.01
N ILE A 192 -9.97 -9.50 -3.07
CA ILE A 192 -10.90 -9.37 -4.20
C ILE A 192 -11.88 -10.54 -4.09
N ALA A 193 -13.00 -10.32 -3.41
CA ALA A 193 -14.19 -11.09 -3.72
C ALA A 193 -14.75 -10.54 -5.03
N THR A 194 -14.41 -11.15 -6.16
CA THR A 194 -15.37 -11.20 -7.25
C THR A 194 -16.54 -12.00 -6.69
N ALA A 195 -17.49 -11.30 -6.08
CA ALA A 195 -18.75 -11.89 -5.68
C ALA A 195 -19.48 -12.26 -6.97
N GLY A 196 -19.16 -13.43 -7.50
CA GLY A 196 -20.02 -14.17 -8.41
C GLY A 196 -21.25 -14.62 -7.64
N THR A 197 -22.08 -13.66 -7.23
CA THR A 197 -23.43 -13.92 -6.76
C THR A 197 -24.28 -14.15 -8.01
N ALA A 198 -24.32 -15.40 -8.47
CA ALA A 198 -25.45 -15.90 -9.22
C ALA A 198 -26.66 -15.89 -8.29
N ARG A 199 -27.32 -14.74 -8.16
CA ARG A 199 -28.74 -14.58 -7.80
C ARG A 199 -29.14 -13.13 -8.03
N SER A 200 -29.87 -12.98 -9.11
CA SER A 200 -30.49 -11.78 -9.63
C SER A 200 -31.31 -11.05 -8.57
N PHE A 201 -31.05 -9.74 -8.41
CA PHE A 201 -32.07 -8.79 -7.98
C PHE A 201 -31.97 -7.57 -8.89
N GLN A 202 -33.04 -7.34 -9.64
CA GLN A 202 -33.18 -6.31 -10.66
C GLN A 202 -34.27 -5.35 -10.17
N LEU A 203 -33.89 -4.11 -9.85
CA LEU A 203 -34.75 -2.95 -9.68
C LEU A 203 -33.94 -1.75 -10.20
N GLY A 204 -34.39 -0.93 -11.13
CA GLY A 204 -35.61 -0.92 -11.93
C GLY A 204 -35.51 0.24 -12.91
N HIS A 205 -36.31 0.22 -13.98
CA HIS A 205 -36.77 1.44 -14.63
C HIS A 205 -38.17 1.20 -15.17
N SER A 206 -39.10 2.00 -14.67
CA SER A 206 -40.44 2.13 -15.21
C SER A 206 -40.36 2.70 -16.63
N GLN A 207 -40.95 2.00 -17.59
CA GLN A 207 -41.52 2.61 -18.77
C GLN A 207 -43.00 2.28 -18.76
N ALA A 208 -43.81 3.32 -18.63
CA ALA A 208 -45.26 3.27 -18.63
C ALA A 208 -45.74 3.50 -20.07
N GLU A 209 -46.10 2.42 -20.75
CA GLU A 209 -46.99 2.40 -21.92
C GLU A 209 -47.88 1.17 -21.69
N GLY A 210 -49.20 1.20 -21.65
CA GLY A 210 -50.17 2.14 -22.17
C GLY A 210 -51.22 1.35 -22.94
N ARG A 211 -52.27 0.89 -22.25
CA ARG A 211 -53.58 0.42 -22.80
C ARG A 211 -53.50 -0.90 -23.62
N GLY A 212 -54.44 -1.83 -23.58
CA GLY A 212 -55.65 -2.03 -22.81
C GLY A 212 -56.28 -3.38 -23.19
N VAL A 213 -57.08 -3.93 -22.26
CA VAL A 213 -58.33 -4.68 -22.47
C VAL A 213 -58.30 -5.96 -23.33
N ASP A 214 -58.37 -7.11 -22.64
CA ASP A 214 -58.98 -8.42 -23.02
C ASP A 214 -60.32 -8.26 -23.80
N PRO A 215 -60.89 -9.25 -24.56
CA PRO A 215 -61.06 -10.64 -24.09
C PRO A 215 -61.29 -11.78 -25.14
N VAL A 216 -61.50 -13.00 -24.61
CA VAL A 216 -62.32 -14.14 -25.12
C VAL A 216 -61.71 -15.17 -26.11
N ASP A 217 -61.43 -16.36 -25.55
CA ASP A 217 -62.00 -17.70 -25.84
C ASP A 217 -62.33 -18.12 -27.30
N HIS A 218 -61.70 -19.19 -27.79
CA HIS A 218 -62.34 -20.48 -28.15
C HIS A 218 -61.50 -21.36 -29.13
N HIS A 219 -61.61 -22.67 -28.89
CA HIS A 219 -61.52 -23.81 -29.82
C HIS A 219 -60.17 -24.47 -30.23
N GLN A 220 -59.97 -25.66 -29.62
CA GLN A 220 -59.64 -27.01 -30.15
C GLN A 220 -58.54 -27.22 -31.21
N PRO A 221 -57.66 -28.23 -31.01
CA PRO A 221 -57.02 -28.98 -32.09
C PRO A 221 -57.76 -30.31 -32.33
N HIS A 222 -58.42 -30.43 -33.48
CA HIS A 222 -59.03 -31.65 -34.06
C HIS A 222 -60.10 -32.42 -33.26
#